data_AF-A0A7H1PSV0-F1
#
_entry.id   AF-A0A7H1PSV0-F1
#
_cell.length_a   1.000
_cell.length_b   1.000
_cell.length_c   1.000
_cell.angle_alpha   90.00
_cell.angle_beta   90.00
_cell.angle_gamma   90.00
#
_symmetry.space_group_name_H-M   'P 1'
#
loop_
_entity.id
_entity.type
_entity.pdbx_description
1 polymer ?
#
loop_
_entity_poly.entity_id
_entity_poly.type
_entity_poly.pdbx_seq_one_letter_code
_entity_poly.pdbx_strand_id
1 'polypeptide(L)'
;MTAGIAEALRRRAVDGGGYRVHVSLSRVALWILSMGVFDTSYAEEIAGTGELHAYPDPEVFTAETPLGHCQGVTDQVKMSDTPGTYRQVLVPRGSQRAQWLPTA
;
A
#
# COMPACT_ATOMS: atom_id res chain seq x y z
N MET A 1 -5.94 -14.68 4.03
CA MET A 1 -6.90 -15.03 2.95
C MET A 1 -6.33 -14.75 1.55
N THR A 2 -5.63 -13.64 1.35
CA THR A 2 -5.02 -13.24 0.07
C THR A 2 -4.00 -14.22 -0.49
N ALA A 3 -3.15 -14.83 0.35
CA ALA A 3 -2.12 -15.77 -0.11
C ALA A 3 -2.66 -16.98 -0.89
N GLY A 4 -3.75 -17.60 -0.42
CA GLY A 4 -4.37 -18.74 -1.12
C GLY A 4 -4.98 -18.36 -2.47
N ILE A 5 -5.54 -17.14 -2.58
CA ILE A 5 -6.07 -16.60 -3.83
C ILE A 5 -4.93 -16.28 -4.80
N ALA A 6 -3.86 -15.64 -4.31
CA ALA A 6 -2.68 -15.32 -5.13
C ALA A 6 -2.07 -16.58 -5.73
N GLU A 7 -1.93 -17.65 -4.95
CA GLU A 7 -1.42 -18.93 -5.45
C GLU A 7 -2.37 -19.58 -6.47
N ALA A 8 -3.68 -19.54 -6.23
CA ALA A 8 -4.67 -20.06 -7.19
C ALA A 8 -4.63 -19.30 -8.52
N LEU A 9 -4.45 -17.98 -8.50
CA LEU A 9 -4.29 -17.15 -9.69
C LEU A 9 -2.96 -17.44 -10.40
N ARG A 10 -1.86 -17.61 -9.65
CA ARG A 10 -0.56 -18.00 -10.20
C ARG A 10 -0.66 -19.34 -10.93
N ARG A 11 -1.30 -20.35 -10.33
CA ARG A 11 -1.53 -21.65 -10.97
C ARG A 11 -2.43 -21.54 -12.20
N ARG A 12 -3.50 -20.75 -12.12
CA ARG A 12 -4.35 -20.47 -13.29
C ARG A 12 -3.57 -19.84 -14.44
N ALA A 13 -2.63 -18.95 -14.17
CA ALA A 13 -1.84 -18.30 -15.20
C ALA A 13 -0.87 -19.26 -15.91
N VAL A 14 -0.36 -20.29 -15.22
CA VAL A 14 0.60 -21.26 -15.77
C VAL A 14 -0.10 -22.47 -16.37
N ASP A 15 -1.04 -23.05 -15.62
CA ASP A 15 -1.64 -24.36 -15.90
C ASP A 15 -3.08 -24.26 -16.43
N GLY A 16 -3.70 -23.07 -16.38
CA GLY A 16 -5.10 -22.87 -16.72
C GLY A 16 -6.09 -23.39 -15.66
N GLY A 17 -7.39 -23.28 -15.94
CA GLY A 17 -8.46 -23.88 -15.12
C GLY A 17 -8.92 -23.09 -13.89
N GLY A 18 -9.80 -23.74 -13.11
CA GLY A 18 -10.43 -23.19 -11.91
C GLY A 18 -9.99 -23.93 -10.65
N TYR A 19 -9.62 -23.19 -9.61
CA TYR A 19 -9.15 -23.75 -8.35
C TYR A 19 -10.12 -23.43 -7.23
N ARG A 20 -10.41 -24.42 -6.37
CA ARG A 20 -11.13 -24.23 -5.11
C ARG A 20 -10.12 -24.08 -3.98
N VAL A 21 -10.14 -22.94 -3.31
CA VAL A 21 -9.30 -22.67 -2.14
C VAL A 21 -10.11 -22.96 -0.87
N HIS A 22 -9.58 -23.80 0.02
CA HIS A 22 -10.18 -24.06 1.32
C HIS A 22 -9.21 -23.63 2.43
N VAL A 23 -9.69 -22.83 3.36
CA VAL A 23 -8.90 -22.32 4.50
C VAL A 23 -9.63 -22.70 5.78
N SER A 24 -8.92 -23.34 6.71
CA SER A 24 -9.41 -23.62 8.05
C SER A 24 -8.85 -22.59 9.03
N LEU A 25 -9.72 -21.87 9.72
CA LEU A 25 -9.32 -20.88 10.71
C LEU A 25 -8.49 -21.50 11.84
N SER A 26 -8.88 -22.69 12.31
CA SER A 26 -8.17 -23.39 13.39
C SER A 26 -6.74 -23.78 12.97
N ARG A 27 -6.55 -24.24 11.72
CA ARG A 27 -5.19 -24.52 11.21
C ARG A 27 -4.37 -23.25 11.08
N VAL A 28 -4.98 -22.15 10.65
CA VAL A 28 -4.29 -20.85 10.59
C VAL A 28 -3.88 -20.38 11.99
N ALA A 29 -4.77 -20.49 12.98
CA ALA A 29 -4.46 -20.12 14.36
C ALA A 29 -3.31 -20.96 14.95
N LEU A 30 -3.34 -22.28 14.77
CA LEU A 30 -2.27 -23.17 15.22
C LEU A 30 -0.95 -22.89 14.50
N TRP A 31 -1.00 -22.59 13.20
CA TRP A 31 0.18 -22.19 12.44
C TRP A 31 0.76 -20.87 12.97
N ILE A 32 -0.07 -19.87 13.27
CA ILE A 32 0.38 -18.61 13.89
C ILE A 32 1.07 -18.87 15.22
N LEU A 33 0.48 -19.70 16.09
CA LEU A 33 1.10 -20.06 17.36
C LEU A 33 2.43 -20.81 17.16
N SER A 34 2.54 -21.63 16.12
CA SER A 34 3.79 -22.35 15.80
C SER A 34 4.93 -21.47 15.32
N MET A 35 4.64 -20.25 14.83
CA MET A 35 5.67 -19.27 14.47
C MET A 35 6.38 -18.67 15.70
N GLY A 36 5.86 -18.91 16.90
CA GLY A 36 6.43 -18.42 18.16
C GLY A 36 5.93 -17.03 18.54
N VAL A 37 6.40 -16.56 19.70
CA VAL A 37 6.14 -15.22 20.20
C VAL A 37 7.28 -14.32 19.74
N PHE A 38 6.94 -13.19 19.13
CA PHE A 38 7.89 -12.19 18.71
C PHE A 38 8.53 -11.51 19.92
N ASP A 39 9.86 -11.45 19.98
CA ASP A 39 10.59 -10.77 21.04
C ASP A 39 10.54 -9.26 20.81
N THR A 40 9.72 -8.58 21.60
CA THR A 40 9.56 -7.12 21.51
C THR A 40 10.81 -6.38 21.97
N SER A 41 11.58 -6.93 22.91
CA SER A 41 12.80 -6.30 23.42
C SER A 41 13.90 -6.28 22.36
N TYR A 42 14.07 -7.39 21.66
CA TYR A 42 14.96 -7.46 20.50
C TYR A 42 14.54 -6.47 19.40
N ALA A 43 13.24 -6.34 19.14
CA ALA A 43 12.74 -5.42 18.12
C ALA A 43 13.00 -3.95 18.46
N GLU A 44 12.80 -3.57 19.71
CA GLU A 44 13.10 -2.22 20.22
C GLU A 44 14.60 -1.92 20.17
N GLU A 45 15.45 -2.90 20.50
CA GLU A 45 16.91 -2.76 20.44
C GLU A 45 17.41 -2.55 19.01
N ILE A 46 16.87 -3.30 18.05
CA ILE A 46 17.37 -3.32 16.67
C ILE A 46 16.70 -2.27 15.78
N ALA A 47 15.51 -1.78 16.13
CA ALA A 47 14.80 -0.78 15.33
C ALA A 47 15.67 0.47 15.07
N GLY A 48 15.87 0.80 13.79
CA GLY A 48 16.65 1.97 13.37
C GLY A 48 18.18 1.83 13.46
N THR A 49 18.70 0.66 13.84
CA THR A 49 20.17 0.44 13.95
C THR A 49 20.84 0.02 12.65
N GLY A 50 20.07 -0.45 11.66
CA GLY A 50 20.59 -1.02 10.41
C GLY A 50 20.14 -0.25 9.17
N GLU A 51 21.05 -0.11 8.21
CA GLU A 51 20.78 0.56 6.93
C GLU A 51 19.96 -0.30 5.95
N LEU A 52 20.15 -1.63 5.95
CA LEU A 52 19.55 -2.54 4.95
C LEU A 52 18.02 -2.57 4.98
N HIS A 53 17.44 -2.37 6.16
CA HIS A 53 15.99 -2.36 6.39
C HIS A 53 15.55 -1.05 7.04
N ALA A 54 16.34 0.01 6.90
CA ALA A 54 15.94 1.34 7.32
C ALA A 54 14.69 1.76 6.53
N TYR A 55 13.72 2.35 7.22
CA TYR A 55 12.63 3.04 6.55
C TYR A 55 13.22 4.31 5.91
N PRO A 56 13.20 4.44 4.58
CA PRO A 56 13.62 5.69 3.96
C PRO A 56 12.63 6.78 4.33
N ASP A 57 13.12 8.02 4.37
CA ASP A 57 12.24 9.17 4.47
C ASP A 57 11.23 9.13 3.31
N PRO A 58 9.94 9.36 3.58
CA PRO A 58 8.93 9.34 2.53
C PRO A 58 9.22 10.47 1.54
N GLU A 59 9.04 10.20 0.24
CA GLU A 59 8.97 11.26 -0.75
C GLU A 59 7.71 12.11 -0.46
N VAL A 60 7.89 13.42 -0.33
CA VAL A 60 6.81 14.37 -0.03
C VAL A 60 6.61 15.36 -1.16
N PHE A 61 5.39 15.88 -1.26
CA PHE A 61 5.08 17.03 -2.10
C PHE A 61 4.58 18.19 -1.24
N THR A 62 4.73 19.41 -1.76
CA THR A 62 4.11 20.61 -1.20
C THR A 62 3.25 21.30 -2.24
N ALA A 63 2.14 21.90 -1.80
CA ALA A 63 1.24 22.62 -2.67
C ALA A 63 0.51 23.74 -1.92
N GLU A 64 0.28 24.86 -2.61
CA GLU A 64 -0.65 25.88 -2.17
C GLU A 64 -2.07 25.44 -2.49
N THR A 65 -2.92 25.36 -1.48
CA THR A 65 -4.32 24.95 -1.61
C THR A 65 -5.26 26.03 -1.07
N PRO A 66 -6.57 25.97 -1.37
CA PRO A 66 -7.53 26.87 -0.74
C PRO A 66 -7.59 26.78 0.79
N LEU A 67 -7.04 25.72 1.39
CA LEU A 67 -6.90 25.57 2.84
C LEU A 67 -5.51 26.00 3.37
N GLY A 68 -4.67 26.60 2.53
CA GLY A 68 -3.31 27.02 2.84
C GLY A 68 -2.24 26.06 2.32
N HIS A 69 -1.02 26.25 2.83
CA HIS A 69 0.15 25.43 2.50
C HIS A 69 -0.06 23.99 2.97
N CYS A 70 0.02 23.04 2.06
CA CYS A 70 -0.18 21.61 2.34
C CYS A 70 1.09 20.82 2.00
N GLN A 71 1.49 19.94 2.92
CA GLN A 71 2.50 18.91 2.67
C GLN A 71 1.83 17.54 2.76
N GLY A 72 2.14 16.66 1.80
CA GLY A 72 1.64 15.28 1.77
C GLY A 72 2.71 14.30 1.34
N VAL A 73 2.45 13.01 1.57
CA VAL A 73 3.29 11.91 1.07
C VAL A 73 2.85 11.59 -0.36
N THR A 74 3.82 11.43 -1.27
CA THR A 74 3.55 11.07 -2.67
C THR A 74 3.32 9.56 -2.85
N ASP A 75 2.88 9.17 -4.04
CA ASP A 75 2.70 7.76 -4.40
C ASP A 75 4.03 6.99 -4.29
N GLN A 76 4.01 5.84 -3.60
CA GLN A 76 5.20 4.97 -3.46
C GLN A 76 5.52 4.16 -4.73
N VAL A 77 4.76 4.36 -5.81
CA VAL A 77 4.93 3.64 -7.07
C VAL A 77 4.94 4.65 -8.22
N LYS A 78 5.95 4.54 -9.09
CA LYS A 78 6.05 5.33 -10.33
C LYS A 78 5.73 4.42 -11.51
N MET A 79 4.62 4.72 -12.19
CA MET A 79 4.24 4.02 -13.41
C MET A 79 4.98 4.63 -14.60
N SER A 80 5.62 3.81 -15.42
CA SER A 80 6.40 4.27 -16.59
C SER A 80 5.52 4.90 -17.66
N ASP A 81 4.36 4.29 -17.91
CA ASP A 81 3.52 4.63 -19.07
C ASP A 81 2.40 5.60 -18.70
N THR A 82 1.98 5.59 -17.43
CA THR A 82 0.95 6.48 -16.88
C THR A 82 1.42 7.18 -15.62
N PRO A 83 2.40 8.10 -15.69
CA PRO A 83 2.84 8.86 -14.54
C PRO A 83 1.67 9.60 -13.87
N GLY A 84 1.53 9.47 -12.55
CA GLY A 84 0.48 10.15 -11.79
C GLY A 84 0.74 11.65 -11.72
N THR A 85 -0.10 12.46 -12.37
CA THR A 85 -0.07 13.93 -12.23
C THR A 85 -1.43 14.43 -11.77
N TYR A 86 -1.45 15.21 -10.69
CA TYR A 86 -2.69 15.72 -10.10
C TYR A 86 -2.79 17.23 -10.25
N ARG A 87 -3.85 17.72 -10.90
CA ARG A 87 -4.09 19.16 -11.09
C ARG A 87 -4.41 19.86 -9.76
N GLN A 88 -5.14 19.18 -8.87
CA GLN A 88 -5.40 19.63 -7.50
C GLN A 88 -5.13 18.48 -6.54
N VAL A 89 -4.31 18.72 -5.53
CA VAL A 89 -3.94 17.72 -4.52
C VAL A 89 -4.92 17.65 -3.35
N LEU A 90 -5.57 18.77 -3.02
CA LEU A 90 -6.56 18.85 -1.96
C LEU A 90 -7.67 19.82 -2.35
N VAL A 91 -8.91 19.32 -2.36
CA VAL A 91 -10.10 20.07 -2.75
C VAL A 91 -11.19 19.82 -1.71
N PRO A 92 -11.57 20.83 -0.90
CA PRO A 92 -12.67 20.69 0.04
C PRO A 92 -13.96 20.31 -0.68
N ARG A 93 -14.75 19.42 -0.09
CA ARG A 93 -16.03 18.98 -0.65
C ARG A 93 -16.95 20.19 -0.87
N GLY A 94 -17.42 20.37 -2.11
CA GLY A 94 -18.30 21.48 -2.48
C GLY A 94 -17.58 22.79 -2.85
N SER A 95 -16.25 22.84 -2.84
CA SER A 95 -15.49 24.05 -3.24
C SER A 95 -15.39 24.26 -4.75
N GLN A 96 -15.69 23.24 -5.55
CA GLN A 96 -15.63 23.34 -7.02
C GLN A 96 -16.94 23.83 -7.62
N ARG A 97 -16.83 24.57 -8.72
CA ARG A 97 -17.99 24.89 -9.57
C ARG A 97 -18.47 23.63 -10.27
N ALA A 98 -19.78 23.50 -10.47
CA ALA A 98 -20.41 22.42 -11.22
C ALA A 98 -20.18 22.59 -12.74
N GLN A 99 -18.91 22.60 -13.16
CA GLN A 99 -18.49 22.76 -14.55
C GLN A 99 -17.33 21.81 -14.86
N TRP A 100 -17.25 21.36 -16.10
CA TRP A 100 -16.11 20.59 -16.58
C TRP A 100 -14.88 21.49 -16.69
N LEU A 101 -13.74 20.99 -16.24
CA LEU A 101 -12.48 21.67 -16.47
C LEU A 101 -11.99 21.39 -17.91
N PRO A 102 -11.28 22.33 -18.55
CA PRO A 102 -10.65 22.07 -19.84
C PRO A 102 -9.67 20.89 -19.73
N THR A 103 -9.65 20.05 -20.75
CA THR A 103 -8.62 19.02 -20.93
C THR A 103 -7.26 19.71 -20.95
N ALA A 104 -6.32 19.23 -20.11
CA ALA A 104 -4.92 19.65 -20.15
C ALA A 104 -4.20 19.00 -21.33
#